data_AF-A0A2H0IT19-F1
#
_entry.id   AF-A0A2H0IT19-F1
#
_cell.length_a   1.000
_cell.length_b   1.000
_cell.length_c   1.000
_cell.angle_alpha   90.00
_cell.angle_beta   90.00
_cell.angle_gamma   90.00
#
_symmetry.space_group_name_H-M   'P 1'
#
loop_
_entity.id
_entity.type
_entity.pdbx_description
1 polymer ?
#
loop_
_entity_poly.entity_id
_entity_poly.type
_entity_poly.pdbx_seq_one_letter_code
_entity_poly.pdbx_strand_id
1 'polypeptide(L)'
;MILSIFEPLGGISAQQADSIQFAFEKKIVEPKYSISFFSSDQNIPFETVRSKAIDSLFRSDLSKNTENSHQYHWLRLDFENSLEELLKKDKWFLEMGFSSHFPRVFLAGGQKIYKYNIDIFSDREYKFNSRSIPQFNFSPLDLIDGRYLYIKHIIPDDYIRFVSIAEVAVRPTEYYQGDTNLLKSNFKARYAAIAFFGFGIVMLIFSTTVYIYQKANEFLYYGLFTLCSLLYLSTNKLGFDEVIFRGNYHIYYLFLVGYQFFIYIFYFLFASNFLEFKRYYPFLSKLINVSIKILVGLFLLYLLFQTINYRYEIYLPFANWVVGIHRIILIIVGQTAIIVLLFRPVNRLAYFIVSGSLIFTFGSLLYLFLDKSSYQIYGTTAEMLIFTLGLAYKYKKSGEQLILMEKEAAELKMSALKAQMNPHFIFNSLNSIQYFVLKNDTDNALNYLGKFSQMLRRVLDHSMDGNVTLDQEIELLSTYLELEKLRFEQGFSYQIVVNDNIDPFIEQMPLLLIQPYVENAIKHGLLPSVDPIKKLVISFELEGDRILCKIEDNGVGIDISDDIPSSNLWNRRKRKSRGMTIARERLSALYDNYSIDSVSIENKSLELHGSTGTIVKIRVPRI
;
A
#
# COMPACT_ATOMS: atom_id res chain seq x y z
N MET A 1 32.26 -30.66 -31.48
CA MET A 1 33.09 -29.63 -30.80
C MET A 1 33.14 -30.01 -29.33
N ILE A 2 33.87 -31.10 -28.99
CA ILE A 2 35.26 -31.11 -28.47
C ILE A 2 35.24 -30.51 -27.05
N LEU A 3 35.37 -31.22 -25.90
CA LEU A 3 36.06 -32.46 -25.53
C LEU A 3 37.54 -32.54 -25.96
N SER A 4 38.37 -31.75 -25.27
CA SER A 4 39.80 -31.96 -24.95
C SER A 4 40.23 -30.67 -24.22
N ILE A 5 40.90 -30.66 -23.06
CA ILE A 5 42.25 -31.12 -22.80
C ILE A 5 42.41 -31.29 -21.26
N PHE A 6 42.40 -32.54 -20.79
CA PHE A 6 43.45 -33.06 -19.89
C PHE A 6 44.45 -33.72 -20.87
N GLU A 7 45.77 -33.55 -20.81
CA GLU A 7 46.70 -34.13 -19.84
C GLU A 7 48.17 -33.65 -20.19
N PRO A 8 49.28 -34.16 -19.60
CA PRO A 8 50.24 -33.37 -18.82
C PRO A 8 51.68 -33.31 -19.40
N LEU A 9 52.47 -32.32 -18.96
CA LEU A 9 53.94 -32.31 -19.00
C LEU A 9 54.37 -31.54 -17.72
N GLY A 10 54.89 -32.13 -16.64
CA GLY A 10 56.10 -32.96 -16.57
C GLY A 10 57.32 -32.04 -16.67
N GLY A 11 58.14 -31.76 -15.66
CA GLY A 11 58.15 -32.08 -14.24
C GLY A 11 59.36 -31.34 -13.62
N ILE A 12 59.27 -30.96 -12.35
CA ILE A 12 60.45 -30.71 -11.51
C ILE A 12 60.19 -31.35 -10.15
N SER A 13 61.20 -32.07 -9.70
CA SER A 13 61.32 -33.04 -8.62
C SER A 13 60.71 -32.65 -7.28
N ALA A 14 60.21 -33.67 -6.57
CA ALA A 14 59.79 -33.68 -5.17
C ALA A 14 60.94 -33.43 -4.15
N GLN A 15 61.82 -32.46 -4.43
CA GLN A 15 63.01 -32.16 -3.62
C GLN A 15 63.34 -30.66 -3.54
N GLN A 16 62.37 -29.77 -3.82
CA GLN A 16 62.52 -28.31 -3.70
C GLN A 16 61.32 -27.62 -3.02
N ALA A 17 60.61 -28.32 -2.13
CA ALA A 17 59.70 -27.72 -1.16
C ALA A 17 60.20 -27.86 0.29
N ASP A 18 61.47 -28.22 0.47
CA ASP A 18 62.20 -28.19 1.73
C ASP A 18 63.20 -27.02 1.68
N SER A 19 62.82 -25.86 2.23
CA SER A 19 63.74 -24.86 2.83
C SER A 19 63.12 -23.45 2.99
N ILE A 20 62.05 -23.31 3.77
CA ILE A 20 61.98 -22.23 4.79
C ILE A 20 61.41 -22.86 6.06
N GLN A 21 62.25 -23.70 6.65
CA GLN A 21 62.09 -24.25 7.98
C GLN A 21 62.75 -23.25 8.94
N PHE A 22 61.97 -22.29 9.46
CA PHE A 22 62.34 -21.59 10.69
C PHE A 22 61.52 -22.19 11.83
N ALA A 23 62.26 -22.69 12.81
CA ALA A 23 61.81 -23.50 13.92
C ALA A 23 60.69 -22.84 14.74
N PHE A 24 59.59 -23.57 14.88
CA PHE A 24 58.88 -23.62 16.15
C PHE A 24 58.67 -25.10 16.47
N GLU A 25 59.58 -25.66 17.26
CA GLU A 25 59.26 -26.81 18.10
C GLU A 25 58.09 -26.39 18.99
N LYS A 26 56.86 -26.67 18.54
CA LYS A 26 55.72 -26.72 19.46
C LYS A 26 55.86 -28.02 20.25
N LYS A 27 56.65 -27.97 21.33
CA LYS A 27 56.34 -28.76 22.51
C LYS A 27 54.96 -28.29 22.98
N ILE A 28 53.92 -29.03 22.60
CA ILE A 28 52.62 -28.90 23.24
C ILE A 28 52.82 -29.52 24.62
N VAL A 29 53.04 -28.67 25.62
CA VAL A 29 52.94 -29.08 27.01
C VAL A 29 51.45 -29.13 27.29
N GLU A 30 50.91 -30.34 27.48
CA GLU A 30 49.54 -30.51 27.97
C GLU A 30 49.53 -30.21 29.47
N PRO A 31 48.88 -29.13 29.93
CA PRO A 31 48.69 -28.92 31.36
C PRO A 31 47.74 -30.00 31.88
N LYS A 32 48.26 -30.95 32.67
CA LYS A 32 47.44 -31.94 33.40
C LYS A 32 46.81 -31.30 34.64
N TYR A 33 45.64 -30.70 34.53
CA TYR A 33 44.85 -30.33 35.72
C TYR A 33 43.93 -31.50 36.11
N SER A 34 43.61 -31.61 37.40
CA SER A 34 42.57 -32.52 37.90
C SER A 34 41.31 -31.71 38.18
N ILE A 35 40.16 -32.16 37.65
CA ILE A 35 38.85 -31.60 37.98
C ILE A 35 38.22 -32.54 39.00
N SER A 36 37.92 -32.04 40.19
CA SER A 36 37.24 -32.81 41.24
C SER A 36 35.87 -32.17 41.54
N PHE A 37 34.82 -32.99 41.58
CA PHE A 37 33.40 -32.59 41.66
C PHE A 37 32.77 -32.95 43.01
N PHE A 38 31.72 -32.20 43.39
CA PHE A 38 30.69 -32.46 44.42
C PHE A 38 30.99 -32.20 45.90
N SER A 39 30.48 -31.06 46.40
CA SER A 39 29.85 -31.00 47.73
C SER A 39 28.34 -31.13 47.57
N SER A 40 27.70 -32.02 48.35
CA SER A 40 26.24 -32.22 48.39
C SER A 40 25.49 -31.16 49.20
N ASP A 41 26.21 -30.21 49.80
CA ASP A 41 25.63 -29.22 50.70
C ASP A 41 25.41 -27.88 49.96
N GLN A 42 24.15 -27.61 49.64
CA GLN A 42 23.71 -26.54 48.71
C GLN A 42 23.93 -25.12 49.26
N ASN A 43 24.27 -24.99 50.56
CA ASN A 43 24.33 -23.72 51.28
C ASN A 43 25.73 -23.32 51.77
N ILE A 44 26.81 -23.97 51.33
CA ILE A 44 28.17 -23.59 51.74
C ILE A 44 28.51 -22.18 51.18
N PRO A 45 28.74 -21.16 52.04
CA PRO A 45 29.17 -19.84 51.61
C PRO A 45 30.60 -19.89 51.03
N PHE A 46 30.92 -18.99 50.09
CA PHE A 46 32.25 -18.89 49.48
C PHE A 46 33.39 -18.79 50.52
N GLU A 47 33.17 -18.04 51.60
CA GLU A 47 34.16 -17.88 52.68
C GLU A 47 34.47 -19.19 53.41
N THR A 48 33.52 -20.15 53.42
CA THR A 48 33.72 -21.48 54.01
C THR A 48 34.55 -22.38 53.08
N VAL A 49 34.34 -22.30 51.77
CA VAL A 49 35.17 -22.99 50.76
C VAL A 49 36.60 -22.41 50.74
N ARG A 50 36.73 -21.10 50.97
CA ARG A 50 38.02 -20.39 50.98
C ARG A 50 38.84 -20.66 52.25
N SER A 51 38.21 -20.64 53.42
CA SER A 51 38.89 -20.77 54.72
C SER A 51 39.23 -22.21 55.11
N LYS A 52 38.52 -23.18 54.53
CA LYS A 52 38.82 -24.60 54.68
C LYS A 52 38.97 -25.18 53.27
N ALA A 53 40.19 -25.39 52.80
CA ALA A 53 40.44 -26.26 51.66
C ALA A 53 40.05 -27.69 52.05
N ILE A 54 38.75 -28.00 52.04
CA ILE A 54 38.25 -29.31 52.46
C ILE A 54 38.35 -30.24 51.26
N ASP A 55 39.50 -30.88 51.09
CA ASP A 55 39.72 -31.92 50.07
C ASP A 55 38.65 -33.03 50.14
N SER A 56 38.10 -33.30 51.32
CA SER A 56 37.05 -34.31 51.51
C SER A 56 35.67 -33.92 50.95
N LEU A 57 35.46 -32.64 50.58
CA LEU A 57 34.25 -32.14 49.90
C LEU A 57 34.35 -32.23 48.37
N PHE A 58 35.44 -32.74 47.80
CA PHE A 58 35.59 -32.87 46.35
C PHE A 58 36.01 -34.30 46.01
N ARG A 59 35.19 -35.01 45.21
CA ARG A 59 35.43 -36.39 44.78
C ARG A 59 35.89 -36.43 43.33
N SER A 60 36.72 -37.41 42.98
CA SER A 60 37.28 -37.59 41.62
C SER A 60 36.39 -38.40 40.68
N ASP A 61 35.33 -39.05 41.17
CA ASP A 61 34.51 -39.99 40.40
C ASP A 61 33.18 -39.35 39.97
N LEU A 62 33.00 -39.21 38.65
CA LEU A 62 31.75 -38.82 37.99
C LEU A 62 30.95 -40.08 37.66
N SER A 63 30.61 -40.90 38.65
CA SER A 63 29.65 -41.97 38.42
C SER A 63 28.30 -41.33 38.07
N LYS A 64 27.89 -41.48 36.81
CA LYS A 64 26.60 -41.08 36.22
C LYS A 64 25.44 -41.35 37.19
N ASN A 65 25.03 -40.36 37.98
CA ASN A 65 23.70 -40.27 38.60
C ASN A 65 23.59 -38.91 39.32
N THR A 66 23.29 -37.87 38.55
CA THR A 66 22.70 -36.65 39.10
C THR A 66 21.20 -36.73 38.90
N GLU A 67 20.52 -37.47 39.78
CA GLU A 67 19.05 -37.60 39.78
C GLU A 67 18.34 -36.36 40.37
N ASN A 68 19.07 -35.34 40.83
CA ASN A 68 18.47 -34.12 41.37
C ASN A 68 18.94 -32.90 40.60
N SER A 69 18.06 -32.40 39.74
CA SER A 69 18.10 -31.07 39.15
C SER A 69 17.80 -29.99 40.21
N HIS A 70 18.30 -28.77 40.00
CA HIS A 70 18.23 -27.62 40.93
C HIS A 70 19.33 -27.53 42.01
N GLN A 71 20.43 -28.28 41.89
CA GLN A 71 21.52 -28.22 42.87
C GLN A 71 22.63 -27.23 42.46
N TYR A 72 23.18 -26.51 43.44
CA TYR A 72 24.42 -25.74 43.26
C TYR A 72 25.61 -26.69 43.28
N HIS A 73 26.48 -26.58 42.28
CA HIS A 73 27.70 -27.36 42.17
C HIS A 73 28.92 -26.44 42.34
N TRP A 74 29.85 -26.84 43.21
CA TRP A 74 31.18 -26.25 43.25
C TRP A 74 32.12 -27.06 42.36
N LEU A 75 32.81 -26.37 41.46
CA LEU A 75 33.86 -26.89 40.60
C LEU A 75 35.19 -26.39 41.16
N ARG A 76 36.15 -27.30 41.37
CA ARG A 76 37.53 -26.95 41.70
C ARG A 76 38.42 -27.29 40.50
N LEU A 77 39.13 -26.28 40.01
CA LEU A 77 40.18 -26.42 39.01
C LEU A 77 41.53 -26.38 39.70
N ASP A 78 42.31 -27.45 39.53
CA ASP A 78 43.65 -27.58 40.12
C ASP A 78 44.74 -27.31 39.07
N PHE A 79 45.49 -26.22 39.23
CA PHE A 79 46.52 -25.80 38.29
C PHE A 79 47.94 -26.27 38.68
N GLU A 80 48.10 -27.28 39.53
CA GLU A 80 49.42 -27.79 39.98
C GLU A 80 50.44 -27.97 38.83
N ASN A 81 50.04 -28.66 37.76
CA ASN A 81 50.92 -28.96 36.63
C ASN A 81 50.99 -27.84 35.58
N SER A 82 50.37 -26.68 35.83
CA SER A 82 50.28 -25.56 34.90
C SER A 82 50.56 -24.19 35.53
N LEU A 83 50.98 -24.18 36.81
CA LEU A 83 51.23 -22.97 37.58
C LEU A 83 52.29 -22.06 36.95
N GLU A 84 53.39 -22.67 36.48
CA GLU A 84 54.49 -21.95 35.84
C GLU A 84 54.06 -21.26 34.54
N GLU A 85 53.11 -21.83 33.80
CA GLU A 85 52.55 -21.17 32.62
C GLU A 85 51.58 -20.07 33.01
N LEU A 86 50.75 -20.32 34.02
CA LEU A 86 49.74 -19.38 34.52
C LEU A 86 50.38 -18.06 34.99
N LEU A 87 51.52 -18.15 35.68
CA LEU A 87 52.29 -17.01 36.17
C LEU A 87 52.98 -16.17 35.09
N LYS A 88 53.09 -16.67 33.84
CA LYS A 88 53.74 -15.91 32.73
C LYS A 88 52.89 -14.77 32.18
N LYS A 89 51.61 -14.68 32.56
CA LYS A 89 50.64 -13.73 31.99
C LYS A 89 49.70 -13.19 33.06
N ASP A 90 49.32 -11.92 32.90
CA ASP A 90 48.51 -11.20 33.89
C ASP A 90 47.01 -11.53 33.79
N LYS A 91 46.54 -12.06 32.65
CA LYS A 91 45.11 -12.31 32.39
C LYS A 91 44.87 -13.61 31.62
N TRP A 92 43.90 -14.37 32.11
CA TRP A 92 43.43 -15.64 31.57
C TRP A 92 41.92 -15.60 31.37
N PHE A 93 41.43 -16.36 30.39
CA PHE A 93 40.01 -16.47 30.08
C PHE A 93 39.52 -17.89 30.36
N LEU A 94 38.34 -18.01 30.95
CA LEU A 94 37.64 -19.27 31.14
C LEU A 94 36.33 -19.23 30.34
N GLU A 95 36.09 -20.24 29.51
CA GLU A 95 34.88 -20.40 28.72
C GLU A 95 34.09 -21.60 29.25
N MET A 96 32.79 -21.43 29.51
CA MET A 96 31.91 -22.52 29.91
C MET A 96 31.22 -23.11 28.68
N GLY A 97 31.47 -24.39 28.37
CA GLY A 97 30.85 -25.05 27.21
C GLY A 97 29.33 -25.24 27.36
N PHE A 98 28.59 -25.18 26.24
CA PHE A 98 27.12 -25.32 26.23
C PHE A 98 26.59 -26.72 26.58
N SER A 99 27.39 -27.79 26.38
CA SER A 99 26.92 -29.19 26.51
C SER A 99 27.91 -30.13 27.20
N SER A 100 29.10 -29.66 27.53
CA SER A 100 30.11 -30.44 28.24
C SER A 100 30.12 -29.94 29.67
N HIS A 101 30.09 -30.86 30.64
CA HIS A 101 30.14 -30.57 32.08
C HIS A 101 31.50 -29.96 32.52
N PHE A 102 32.24 -29.34 31.61
CA PHE A 102 33.65 -29.01 31.79
C PHE A 102 33.93 -27.59 31.26
N PRO A 103 34.50 -26.71 32.10
CA PRO A 103 35.04 -25.43 31.64
C PRO A 103 36.24 -25.65 30.72
N ARG A 104 36.43 -24.77 29.73
CA ARG A 104 37.60 -24.70 28.86
C ARG A 104 38.41 -23.45 29.20
N VAL A 105 39.72 -23.56 29.38
CA VAL A 105 40.60 -22.41 29.66
C VAL A 105 41.25 -21.94 28.36
N PHE A 106 41.23 -20.63 28.11
CA PHE A 106 41.82 -19.98 26.95
C PHE A 106 42.91 -18.98 27.37
N LEU A 107 43.98 -18.91 26.58
CA LEU A 107 45.14 -18.05 26.84
C LEU A 107 45.05 -16.76 26.02
N ALA A 108 45.17 -15.62 26.70
CA ALA A 108 45.17 -14.29 26.12
C ALA A 108 46.59 -13.90 25.63
N GLY A 109 46.88 -14.03 24.33
CA GLY A 109 48.15 -13.63 23.74
C GLY A 109 48.00 -12.42 22.81
N GLY A 110 47.91 -11.20 23.35
CA GLY A 110 47.69 -10.01 22.52
C GLY A 110 46.38 -10.12 21.71
N GLN A 111 46.36 -9.65 20.44
CA GLN A 111 45.17 -9.73 19.56
C GLN A 111 44.77 -11.18 19.14
N LYS A 112 45.44 -12.22 19.63
CA LYS A 112 45.14 -13.63 19.32
C LYS A 112 44.83 -14.43 20.58
N ILE A 113 43.78 -15.26 20.50
CA ILE A 113 43.35 -16.18 21.55
C ILE A 113 43.84 -17.58 21.16
N TYR A 114 44.51 -18.28 22.07
CA TYR A 114 44.95 -19.66 21.87
C TYR A 114 44.01 -20.63 22.60
N LYS A 115 43.60 -21.71 21.93
CA LYS A 115 42.67 -22.72 22.43
C LYS A 115 43.44 -23.85 23.12
N TYR A 116 43.03 -24.20 24.34
CA TYR A 116 43.44 -25.42 25.02
C TYR A 116 42.20 -26.27 25.27
N ASN A 117 42.21 -27.53 24.80
CA ASN A 117 41.09 -28.44 24.98
C ASN A 117 41.14 -28.99 26.40
N ILE A 118 40.08 -28.73 27.16
CA ILE A 118 39.83 -29.41 28.43
C ILE A 118 38.82 -30.51 28.18
N ASP A 119 39.28 -31.63 27.65
CA ASP A 119 38.44 -32.81 27.44
C ASP A 119 39.21 -34.04 27.93
N ILE A 120 38.63 -34.76 28.89
CA ILE A 120 39.20 -36.00 29.44
C ILE A 120 38.86 -37.19 28.50
N PHE A 121 38.02 -36.99 27.46
CA PHE A 121 37.49 -38.10 26.66
C PHE A 121 37.44 -37.91 25.14
N SER A 122 38.02 -36.89 24.51
CA SER A 122 38.17 -36.92 23.04
C SER A 122 39.29 -36.06 22.43
N ASP A 123 40.15 -36.69 21.61
CA ASP A 123 41.15 -36.05 20.74
C ASP A 123 40.55 -35.44 19.46
N ARG A 124 39.36 -34.81 19.53
CA ARG A 124 38.74 -34.21 18.32
C ARG A 124 38.95 -32.71 18.23
N GLU A 125 39.63 -32.28 17.17
CA GLU A 125 39.70 -30.88 16.75
C GLU A 125 38.34 -30.40 16.21
N TYR A 126 37.62 -29.58 16.98
CA TYR A 126 36.45 -28.85 16.49
C TYR A 126 36.84 -27.46 15.96
N LYS A 127 36.44 -27.14 14.72
CA LYS A 127 36.51 -25.79 14.14
C LYS A 127 35.47 -24.87 14.80
N PHE A 128 35.92 -23.69 15.24
CA PHE A 128 35.11 -22.72 16.00
C PHE A 128 34.21 -21.89 15.06
N ASN A 129 32.91 -21.85 15.34
CA ASN A 129 32.00 -20.80 14.85
C ASN A 129 31.68 -19.91 16.06
N SER A 130 31.96 -18.61 15.93
CA SER A 130 31.92 -17.61 17.00
C SER A 130 30.51 -17.30 17.51
N ARG A 131 29.86 -18.25 18.19
CA ARG A 131 28.70 -17.96 19.03
C ARG A 131 29.21 -17.46 20.38
N SER A 132 28.52 -16.44 20.90
CA SER A 132 28.78 -15.75 22.17
C SER A 132 28.65 -16.73 23.34
N ILE A 133 29.78 -17.23 23.81
CA ILE A 133 29.87 -18.06 25.01
C ILE A 133 30.32 -17.14 26.17
N PRO A 134 29.76 -17.29 27.39
CA PRO A 134 30.23 -16.52 28.55
C PRO A 134 31.73 -16.76 28.79
N GLN A 135 32.49 -15.67 28.90
CA GLN A 135 33.92 -15.69 29.20
C GLN A 135 34.17 -15.04 30.56
N PHE A 136 34.95 -15.69 31.41
CA PHE A 136 35.35 -15.18 32.73
C PHE A 136 36.83 -14.85 32.73
N ASN A 137 37.17 -13.63 33.16
CA ASN A 137 38.55 -13.21 33.32
C ASN A 137 39.04 -13.60 34.70
N PHE A 138 40.23 -14.20 34.80
CA PHE A 138 40.93 -14.38 36.07
C PHE A 138 42.42 -14.14 35.90
N SER A 139 43.10 -13.84 37.00
CA SER A 139 44.55 -13.66 37.10
C SER A 139 45.14 -14.68 38.07
N PRO A 140 46.47 -14.89 38.06
CA PRO A 140 47.11 -15.75 39.06
C PRO A 140 46.83 -15.32 40.52
N LEU A 141 46.56 -14.03 40.77
CA LEU A 141 46.18 -13.49 42.08
C LEU A 141 44.77 -13.89 42.53
N ASP A 142 43.98 -14.47 41.62
CA ASP A 142 42.64 -14.98 41.90
C ASP A 142 42.64 -16.45 42.35
N LEU A 143 43.79 -17.13 42.27
CA LEU A 143 43.96 -18.50 42.74
C LEU A 143 44.00 -18.56 44.27
N ILE A 144 43.18 -19.44 44.84
CA ILE A 144 43.24 -19.79 46.26
C ILE A 144 44.45 -20.71 46.48
N ASP A 145 45.21 -20.43 47.53
CA ASP A 145 46.51 -21.07 47.84
C ASP A 145 47.51 -21.03 46.67
N GLY A 146 47.33 -20.06 45.76
CA GLY A 146 48.16 -19.93 44.56
C GLY A 146 48.04 -21.10 43.59
N ARG A 147 47.03 -21.97 43.71
CA ARG A 147 46.90 -23.23 42.95
C ARG A 147 45.49 -23.53 42.44
N TYR A 148 44.45 -23.14 43.18
CA TYR A 148 43.08 -23.58 42.90
C TYR A 148 42.17 -22.44 42.46
N LEU A 149 41.31 -22.69 41.46
CA LEU A 149 40.17 -21.81 41.14
C LEU A 149 38.87 -22.53 41.47
N TYR A 150 37.99 -21.87 42.22
CA TYR A 150 36.68 -22.41 42.60
C TYR A 150 35.56 -21.67 41.87
N ILE A 151 34.64 -22.43 41.27
CA ILE A 151 33.52 -21.89 40.50
C ILE A 151 32.22 -22.50 41.04
N LYS A 152 31.25 -21.64 41.35
CA LYS A 152 29.87 -22.07 41.64
C LYS A 152 29.09 -22.15 40.33
N HIS A 153 28.36 -23.23 40.09
CA HIS A 153 27.61 -23.48 38.86
C HIS A 153 26.22 -24.07 39.18
N ILE A 154 25.19 -23.68 38.44
CA ILE A 154 23.82 -24.22 38.57
C ILE A 154 23.49 -25.03 37.32
N ILE A 155 23.07 -26.29 37.47
CA ILE A 155 22.63 -27.12 36.35
C ILE A 155 21.09 -27.09 36.29
N PRO A 156 20.47 -26.45 35.27
CA PRO A 156 19.03 -26.49 35.10
C PRO A 156 18.51 -27.84 34.56
N ASP A 157 17.25 -28.14 34.86
CA ASP A 157 16.58 -29.46 34.77
C ASP A 157 16.42 -30.09 33.37
N ASP A 158 16.52 -29.31 32.29
CA ASP A 158 16.04 -29.77 30.98
C ASP A 158 16.99 -29.46 29.83
N TYR A 159 17.07 -30.40 28.88
CA TYR A 159 17.72 -30.28 27.55
C TYR A 159 17.12 -29.16 26.68
N ILE A 160 16.23 -28.33 27.23
CA ILE A 160 15.46 -27.28 26.56
C ILE A 160 15.74 -25.90 27.20
N ARG A 161 16.31 -25.86 28.42
CA ARG A 161 16.93 -24.67 29.00
C ARG A 161 18.40 -24.58 28.58
N PHE A 162 18.69 -24.57 27.27
CA PHE A 162 20.05 -24.42 26.70
C PHE A 162 20.55 -22.96 26.69
N VAL A 163 20.22 -22.20 27.72
CA VAL A 163 20.98 -21.01 28.11
C VAL A 163 21.40 -21.27 29.53
N SER A 164 22.63 -21.74 29.70
CA SER A 164 23.28 -21.81 31.00
C SER A 164 23.13 -20.45 31.68
N ILE A 165 22.35 -20.35 32.75
CA ILE A 165 22.58 -19.31 33.75
C ILE A 165 23.83 -19.78 34.49
N ALA A 166 24.99 -19.53 33.87
CA ALA A 166 26.26 -19.67 34.55
C ALA A 166 26.45 -18.39 35.38
N GLU A 167 25.85 -18.34 36.57
CA GLU A 167 26.31 -17.40 37.60
C GLU A 167 27.66 -17.90 38.12
N VAL A 168 28.75 -17.50 37.45
CA VAL A 168 30.10 -17.75 37.97
C VAL A 168 30.40 -16.61 38.94
N ALA A 169 30.24 -16.89 40.24
CA ALA A 169 30.71 -15.99 41.29
C ALA A 169 32.24 -16.02 41.34
N VAL A 170 32.90 -15.08 40.65
CA VAL A 170 34.32 -14.76 40.86
C VAL A 170 34.39 -13.46 41.66
N ARG A 171 34.39 -13.59 42.99
CA ARG A 171 34.51 -12.52 44.03
C ARG A 171 33.27 -11.61 44.28
N PRO A 172 33.15 -11.02 45.50
CA PRO A 172 31.85 -10.82 46.17
C PRO A 172 31.05 -9.53 45.88
N THR A 173 31.46 -8.66 44.95
CA THR A 173 30.82 -7.32 44.84
C THR A 173 30.50 -6.85 43.42
N GLU A 174 30.83 -7.60 42.38
CA GLU A 174 30.52 -7.20 40.99
C GLU A 174 29.88 -8.35 40.24
N TYR A 175 28.57 -8.26 40.05
CA TYR A 175 27.85 -9.08 39.07
C TYR A 175 28.37 -8.70 37.67
N TYR A 176 29.30 -9.47 37.12
CA TYR A 176 29.57 -9.41 35.69
C TYR A 176 28.42 -10.10 34.94
N GLN A 177 27.39 -9.34 34.60
CA GLN A 177 26.70 -9.59 33.33
C GLN A 177 27.75 -9.39 32.24
N GLY A 178 28.02 -10.41 31.45
CA GLY A 178 29.04 -10.35 30.39
C GLY A 178 28.86 -9.08 29.57
N ASP A 179 29.81 -8.16 29.71
CA ASP A 179 29.77 -6.85 29.07
C ASP A 179 30.05 -7.06 27.57
N THR A 180 29.01 -7.44 26.82
CA THR A 180 29.06 -7.56 25.36
C THR A 180 28.86 -6.21 24.67
N ASN A 181 28.68 -5.15 25.46
CA ASN A 181 28.39 -3.83 24.96
C ASN A 181 29.68 -3.11 24.56
N LEU A 182 29.75 -2.78 23.26
CA LEU A 182 30.62 -1.74 22.67
C LEU A 182 32.08 -2.07 22.31
N LEU A 183 32.42 -3.30 21.90
CA LEU A 183 33.66 -3.51 21.11
C LEU A 183 33.43 -3.28 19.60
N LYS A 184 34.37 -2.57 18.96
CA LYS A 184 34.40 -2.25 17.51
C LYS A 184 34.28 -3.49 16.60
N SER A 185 34.67 -4.67 17.10
CA SER A 185 34.52 -5.98 16.43
C SER A 185 33.07 -6.45 16.33
N ASN A 186 32.20 -6.11 17.28
CA ASN A 186 30.78 -6.47 17.28
C ASN A 186 29.93 -5.58 16.36
N PHE A 187 30.40 -4.39 16.00
CA PHE A 187 29.70 -3.52 15.05
C PHE A 187 29.57 -4.18 13.66
N LYS A 188 30.63 -4.85 13.19
CA LYS A 188 30.60 -5.57 11.91
C LYS A 188 29.68 -6.80 11.91
N ALA A 189 29.33 -7.32 13.08
CA ALA A 189 28.34 -8.39 13.22
C ALA A 189 26.90 -7.87 13.28
N ARG A 190 26.70 -6.63 13.78
CA ARG A 190 25.37 -6.03 14.02
C ARG A 190 24.94 -4.99 12.98
N TYR A 191 25.84 -4.50 12.11
CA TYR A 191 25.53 -3.40 11.18
C TYR A 191 24.32 -3.66 10.29
N ALA A 192 24.13 -4.91 9.81
CA ALA A 192 22.99 -5.27 8.98
C ALA A 192 21.66 -5.11 9.73
N ALA A 193 21.64 -5.45 11.03
CA ALA A 193 20.46 -5.28 11.88
C ALA A 193 20.19 -3.80 12.19
N ILE A 194 21.24 -3.00 12.45
CA ILE A 194 21.12 -1.55 12.68
C ILE A 194 20.59 -0.85 11.42
N ALA A 195 21.18 -1.15 10.26
CA ALA A 195 20.75 -0.58 8.99
C ALA A 195 19.30 -0.96 8.65
N PHE A 196 18.93 -2.24 8.86
CA PHE A 196 17.56 -2.70 8.69
C PHE A 196 16.58 -2.02 9.64
N PHE A 197 16.97 -1.84 10.90
CA PHE A 197 16.13 -1.18 11.90
C PHE A 197 15.85 0.28 11.52
N GLY A 198 16.89 1.03 11.14
CA GLY A 198 16.73 2.40 10.65
C GLY A 198 15.87 2.48 9.39
N PHE A 199 16.13 1.60 8.40
CA PHE A 199 15.35 1.51 7.17
C PHE A 199 13.86 1.21 7.44
N GLY A 200 13.57 0.22 8.29
CA GLY A 200 12.19 -0.13 8.58
C GLY A 200 11.46 0.95 9.37
N ILE A 201 12.13 1.71 10.25
CA ILE A 201 11.51 2.88 10.91
C ILE A 201 11.08 3.91 9.85
N VAL A 202 11.93 4.21 8.88
CA VAL A 202 11.58 5.13 7.78
C VAL A 202 10.36 4.61 7.02
N MET A 203 10.32 3.32 6.69
CA MET A 203 9.16 2.70 6.03
C MET A 203 7.90 2.71 6.89
N LEU A 204 8.03 2.51 8.21
CA LEU A 204 6.91 2.57 9.15
C LEU A 204 6.32 3.98 9.24
N ILE A 205 7.17 5.01 9.34
CA ILE A 205 6.74 6.40 9.32
C ILE A 205 6.05 6.70 7.99
N PHE A 206 6.69 6.39 6.86
CA PHE A 206 6.13 6.57 5.52
C PHE A 206 4.73 5.93 5.39
N SER A 207 4.62 4.64 5.68
CA SER A 207 3.35 3.91 5.56
C SER A 207 2.26 4.48 6.47
N THR A 208 2.62 4.89 7.69
CA THR A 208 1.67 5.47 8.65
C THR A 208 1.20 6.86 8.23
N THR A 209 2.12 7.73 7.81
CA THR A 209 1.79 9.08 7.32
C THR A 209 0.88 9.01 6.10
N VAL A 210 1.18 8.14 5.14
CA VAL A 210 0.34 7.96 3.95
C VAL A 210 -1.02 7.36 4.31
N TYR A 211 -1.09 6.41 5.24
CA TYR A 211 -2.37 5.89 5.74
C TYR A 211 -3.23 6.98 6.39
N ILE A 212 -2.65 7.87 7.20
CA ILE A 212 -3.38 8.97 7.84
C ILE A 212 -4.00 9.89 6.80
N TYR A 213 -3.26 10.19 5.73
CA TYR A 213 -3.71 11.07 4.64
C TYR A 213 -4.72 10.41 3.69
N GLN A 214 -4.44 9.18 3.24
CA GLN A 214 -5.24 8.51 2.21
C GLN A 214 -6.32 7.57 2.74
N LYS A 215 -6.25 7.16 4.01
CA LYS A 215 -7.16 6.19 4.65
C LYS A 215 -7.26 4.84 3.92
N ALA A 216 -6.27 4.50 3.11
CA ALA A 216 -6.24 3.25 2.36
C ALA A 216 -5.58 2.12 3.17
N ASN A 217 -6.33 1.04 3.39
CA ASN A 217 -5.98 -0.01 4.34
C ASN A 217 -4.69 -0.78 3.98
N GLU A 218 -4.31 -0.85 2.70
CA GLU A 218 -3.05 -1.46 2.29
C GLU A 218 -1.83 -0.82 2.95
N PHE A 219 -1.82 0.50 3.18
CA PHE A 219 -0.71 1.16 3.88
C PHE A 219 -0.68 0.82 5.36
N LEU A 220 -1.84 0.70 6.02
CA LEU A 220 -1.92 0.25 7.40
C LEU A 220 -1.37 -1.16 7.55
N TYR A 221 -1.80 -2.10 6.70
CA TYR A 221 -1.33 -3.48 6.75
C TYR A 221 0.15 -3.60 6.41
N TYR A 222 0.64 -2.82 5.44
CA TYR A 222 2.06 -2.75 5.12
C TYR A 222 2.90 -2.19 6.29
N GLY A 223 2.41 -1.15 6.96
CA GLY A 223 3.05 -0.59 8.15
C GLY A 223 3.11 -1.59 9.31
N LEU A 224 2.01 -2.29 9.59
CA LEU A 224 1.97 -3.34 10.63
C LEU A 224 2.86 -4.54 10.29
N PHE A 225 2.90 -4.96 9.02
CA PHE A 225 3.86 -5.94 8.52
C PHE A 225 5.31 -5.50 8.77
N THR A 226 5.61 -4.24 8.47
CA THR A 226 6.95 -3.65 8.66
C THR A 226 7.32 -3.60 10.14
N LEU A 227 6.41 -3.16 11.01
CA LEU A 227 6.60 -3.13 12.46
C LEU A 227 6.89 -4.54 13.03
N CYS A 228 6.09 -5.54 12.67
CA CYS A 228 6.31 -6.89 13.18
C CYS A 228 7.63 -7.48 12.64
N SER A 229 8.00 -7.20 11.39
CA SER A 229 9.27 -7.64 10.79
C SER A 229 10.48 -7.00 11.45
N LEU A 230 10.39 -5.71 11.79
CA LEU A 230 11.39 -4.98 12.56
C LEU A 230 11.63 -5.61 13.93
N LEU A 231 10.54 -5.82 14.68
CA LEU A 231 10.59 -6.42 16.01
C LEU A 231 11.12 -7.86 15.94
N TYR A 232 10.74 -8.63 14.93
CA TYR A 232 11.19 -10.00 14.77
C TYR A 232 12.70 -10.12 14.46
N LEU A 233 13.21 -9.34 13.49
CA LEU A 233 14.60 -9.51 13.01
C LEU A 233 15.64 -8.70 13.80
N SER A 234 15.22 -7.69 14.57
CA SER A 234 16.12 -6.74 15.22
C SER A 234 16.24 -6.91 16.73
N THR A 235 15.20 -7.37 17.43
CA THR A 235 15.12 -7.33 18.91
C THR A 235 16.33 -7.98 19.60
N ASN A 236 16.64 -9.23 19.26
CA ASN A 236 17.80 -9.93 19.83
C ASN A 236 19.14 -9.34 19.36
N LYS A 237 19.25 -9.00 18.06
CA LYS A 237 20.52 -8.53 17.48
C LYS A 237 20.97 -7.17 18.00
N LEU A 238 20.02 -6.35 18.46
CA LEU A 238 20.27 -5.03 19.02
C LEU A 238 20.30 -5.01 20.56
N GLY A 239 20.05 -6.15 21.22
CA GLY A 239 19.99 -6.24 22.69
C GLY A 239 18.73 -5.64 23.30
N PHE A 240 17.67 -5.42 22.50
CA PHE A 240 16.40 -4.93 23.02
C PHE A 240 15.68 -5.98 23.85
N ASP A 241 15.96 -7.26 23.62
CA ASP A 241 15.42 -8.36 24.42
C ASP A 241 15.81 -8.28 25.89
N GLU A 242 17.08 -7.98 26.18
CA GLU A 242 17.55 -7.79 27.57
C GLU A 242 16.87 -6.59 28.23
N VAL A 243 16.72 -5.49 27.51
CA VAL A 243 16.13 -4.24 28.03
C VAL A 243 14.62 -4.37 28.23
N ILE A 244 13.89 -4.90 27.24
CA ILE A 244 12.43 -4.96 27.22
C ILE A 244 11.92 -6.07 28.13
N PHE A 245 12.53 -7.26 28.05
CA PHE A 245 12.01 -8.43 28.76
C PHE A 245 12.74 -8.70 30.08
N ARG A 246 13.78 -7.93 30.41
CA ARG A 246 14.54 -8.02 31.69
C ARG A 246 14.97 -9.45 32.02
N GLY A 247 15.41 -10.20 31.01
CA GLY A 247 15.83 -11.60 31.15
C GLY A 247 14.69 -12.63 31.23
N ASN A 248 13.41 -12.24 31.15
CA ASN A 248 12.31 -13.19 31.13
C ASN A 248 12.20 -13.89 29.76
N TYR A 249 12.85 -15.05 29.67
CA TYR A 249 12.94 -15.84 28.44
C TYR A 249 11.57 -16.33 27.91
N HIS A 250 10.63 -16.66 28.80
CA HIS A 250 9.30 -17.11 28.40
C HIS A 250 8.52 -16.01 27.68
N ILE A 251 8.54 -14.79 28.24
CA ILE A 251 7.87 -13.64 27.64
C ILE A 251 8.56 -13.26 26.33
N TYR A 252 9.89 -13.23 26.30
CA TYR A 252 10.63 -12.98 25.06
C TYR A 252 10.24 -13.95 23.94
N TYR A 253 10.23 -15.26 24.21
CA TYR A 253 9.90 -16.26 23.19
C TYR A 253 8.43 -16.17 22.75
N LEU A 254 7.52 -15.86 23.67
CA LEU A 254 6.10 -15.60 23.37
C LEU A 254 5.96 -14.46 22.35
N PHE A 255 6.64 -13.33 22.58
CA PHE A 255 6.63 -12.19 21.66
C PHE A 255 7.30 -12.54 20.33
N LEU A 256 8.46 -13.23 20.35
CA LEU A 256 9.16 -13.63 19.14
C LEU A 256 8.30 -14.49 18.21
N VAL A 257 7.63 -15.51 18.75
CA VAL A 257 6.71 -16.35 17.99
C VAL A 257 5.47 -15.56 17.59
N GLY A 258 4.92 -14.73 18.48
CA GLY A 258 3.79 -13.86 18.17
C GLY A 258 4.06 -12.94 16.97
N TYR A 259 5.24 -12.32 16.89
CA TYR A 259 5.63 -11.50 15.75
C TYR A 259 5.64 -12.31 14.45
N GLN A 260 6.09 -13.56 14.45
CA GLN A 260 6.01 -14.42 13.25
C GLN A 260 4.55 -14.57 12.77
N PHE A 261 3.61 -14.90 13.67
CA PHE A 261 2.20 -15.02 13.32
C PHE A 261 1.64 -13.72 12.70
N PHE A 262 1.94 -12.59 13.33
CA PHE A 262 1.44 -11.29 12.89
C PHE A 262 2.04 -10.84 11.55
N ILE A 263 3.32 -11.11 11.28
CA ILE A 263 3.96 -10.81 9.99
C ILE A 263 3.14 -11.41 8.84
N TYR A 264 2.77 -12.69 8.95
CA TYR A 264 2.01 -13.36 7.88
C TYR A 264 0.58 -12.86 7.74
N ILE A 265 -0.11 -12.60 8.87
CA ILE A 265 -1.48 -12.05 8.84
C ILE A 265 -1.47 -10.69 8.14
N PHE A 266 -0.57 -9.80 8.53
CA PHE A 266 -0.48 -8.46 7.93
C PHE A 266 0.00 -8.51 6.49
N TYR A 267 0.92 -9.42 6.15
CA TYR A 267 1.34 -9.65 4.77
C TYR A 267 0.16 -10.09 3.88
N PHE A 268 -0.65 -11.05 4.32
CA PHE A 268 -1.82 -11.50 3.56
C PHE A 268 -2.90 -10.42 3.44
N LEU A 269 -3.15 -9.65 4.51
CA LEU A 269 -4.06 -8.51 4.46
C LEU A 269 -3.54 -7.43 3.50
N PHE A 270 -2.24 -7.13 3.54
CA PHE A 270 -1.60 -6.22 2.60
C PHE A 270 -1.77 -6.69 1.16
N ALA A 271 -1.35 -7.90 0.82
CA ALA A 271 -1.44 -8.43 -0.55
C ALA A 271 -2.88 -8.47 -1.06
N SER A 272 -3.84 -8.85 -0.21
CA SER A 272 -5.26 -8.91 -0.53
C SER A 272 -5.87 -7.55 -0.86
N ASN A 273 -5.51 -6.50 -0.12
CA ASN A 273 -5.99 -5.14 -0.39
C ASN A 273 -5.21 -4.48 -1.54
N PHE A 274 -3.89 -4.70 -1.59
CA PHE A 274 -3.02 -4.16 -2.63
C PHE A 274 -3.45 -4.61 -4.03
N LEU A 275 -3.74 -5.91 -4.21
CA LEU A 275 -4.18 -6.50 -5.48
C LEU A 275 -5.71 -6.59 -5.63
N GLU A 276 -6.48 -6.10 -4.66
CA GLU A 276 -7.96 -6.17 -4.63
C GLU A 276 -8.48 -7.60 -4.89
N PHE A 277 -8.01 -8.57 -4.11
CA PHE A 277 -8.34 -10.00 -4.34
C PHE A 277 -9.84 -10.28 -4.37
N LYS A 278 -10.67 -9.56 -3.61
CA LYS A 278 -12.13 -9.72 -3.69
C LYS A 278 -12.68 -9.51 -5.10
N ARG A 279 -12.09 -8.57 -5.84
CA ARG A 279 -12.51 -8.20 -7.20
C ARG A 279 -11.85 -9.06 -8.27
N TYR A 280 -10.53 -9.23 -8.19
CA TYR A 280 -9.75 -9.83 -9.27
C TYR A 280 -9.35 -11.30 -9.03
N TYR A 281 -9.32 -11.75 -7.76
CA TYR A 281 -8.85 -13.07 -7.36
C TYR A 281 -9.73 -13.71 -6.26
N PRO A 282 -11.03 -13.96 -6.53
CA PRO A 282 -12.00 -14.37 -5.51
C PRO A 282 -11.62 -15.68 -4.81
N PHE A 283 -11.01 -16.63 -5.54
CA PHE A 283 -10.47 -17.87 -4.97
C PHE A 283 -9.39 -17.59 -3.92
N LEU A 284 -8.38 -16.77 -4.26
CA LEU A 284 -7.30 -16.41 -3.33
C LEU A 284 -7.85 -15.62 -2.13
N SER A 285 -8.82 -14.74 -2.35
CA SER A 285 -9.50 -14.02 -1.27
C SER A 285 -10.12 -14.99 -0.25
N LYS A 286 -10.87 -15.99 -0.73
CA LYS A 286 -11.48 -17.00 0.15
C LYS A 286 -10.42 -17.84 0.87
N LEU A 287 -9.39 -18.29 0.15
CA LEU A 287 -8.29 -19.05 0.71
C LEU A 287 -7.61 -18.29 1.86
N ILE A 288 -7.18 -17.05 1.60
CA ILE A 288 -6.50 -16.20 2.59
C ILE A 288 -7.38 -15.92 3.81
N ASN A 289 -8.67 -15.61 3.61
CA ASN A 289 -9.56 -15.35 4.74
C ASN A 289 -9.73 -16.58 5.64
N VAL A 290 -9.82 -17.79 5.05
CA VAL A 290 -9.84 -19.04 5.81
C VAL A 290 -8.51 -19.25 6.53
N SER A 291 -7.38 -19.04 5.85
CA SER A 291 -6.05 -19.16 6.44
C SER A 291 -5.86 -18.21 7.61
N ILE A 292 -6.26 -16.95 7.51
CA ILE A 292 -6.16 -15.96 8.61
C ILE A 292 -6.93 -16.44 9.84
N LYS A 293 -8.17 -16.96 9.68
CA LYS A 293 -8.95 -17.50 10.81
C LYS A 293 -8.25 -18.69 11.48
N ILE A 294 -7.69 -19.59 10.68
CA ILE A 294 -6.92 -20.74 11.20
C ILE A 294 -5.66 -20.24 11.93
N LEU A 295 -4.94 -19.27 11.38
CA LEU A 295 -3.73 -18.70 11.98
C LEU A 295 -4.03 -18.03 13.32
N VAL A 296 -5.13 -17.29 13.43
CA VAL A 296 -5.59 -16.71 14.70
C VAL A 296 -5.93 -17.81 15.71
N GLY A 297 -6.65 -18.86 15.29
CA GLY A 297 -6.95 -20.01 16.15
C GLY A 297 -5.69 -20.73 16.65
N LEU A 298 -4.71 -20.95 15.76
CA LEU A 298 -3.41 -21.54 16.11
C LEU A 298 -2.62 -20.64 17.06
N PHE A 299 -2.68 -19.32 16.89
CA PHE A 299 -2.03 -18.39 17.81
C PHE A 299 -2.64 -18.47 19.22
N LEU A 300 -3.97 -18.48 19.33
CA LEU A 300 -4.66 -18.64 20.62
C LEU A 300 -4.32 -19.99 21.28
N LEU A 301 -4.23 -21.06 20.48
CA LEU A 301 -3.82 -22.38 20.97
C LEU A 301 -2.35 -22.39 21.44
N TYR A 302 -1.47 -21.69 20.72
CA TYR A 302 -0.08 -21.50 21.14
C TYR A 302 0.00 -20.73 22.47
N LEU A 303 -0.76 -19.63 22.63
CA LEU A 303 -0.85 -18.87 23.88
C LEU A 303 -1.33 -19.76 25.03
N LEU A 304 -2.35 -20.59 24.80
CA LEU A 304 -2.86 -21.53 25.79
C LEU A 304 -1.78 -22.52 26.23
N PHE A 305 -1.13 -23.21 25.29
CA PHE A 305 -0.08 -24.17 25.63
C PHE A 305 1.12 -23.52 26.31
N GLN A 306 1.51 -22.31 25.90
CA GLN A 306 2.60 -21.59 26.57
C GLN A 306 2.24 -21.16 27.98
N THR A 307 0.98 -20.77 28.21
CA THR A 307 0.50 -20.43 29.55
C THR A 307 0.49 -21.68 30.46
N ILE A 308 0.07 -22.84 29.94
CA ILE A 308 0.12 -24.12 30.67
C ILE A 308 1.58 -24.49 30.98
N ASN A 309 2.46 -24.44 29.99
CA ASN A 309 3.88 -24.74 30.17
C ASN A 309 4.52 -23.85 31.24
N TYR A 310 4.19 -22.55 31.21
CA TYR A 310 4.69 -21.60 32.21
C TYR A 310 4.09 -21.83 33.60
N ARG A 311 2.78 -22.10 33.70
CA ARG A 311 2.07 -22.22 34.98
C ARG A 311 2.45 -23.50 35.74
N TYR A 312 2.63 -24.60 35.03
CA TYR A 312 2.89 -25.91 35.64
C TYR A 312 4.36 -26.30 35.58
N GLU A 313 5.21 -25.46 34.96
CA GLU A 313 6.64 -25.73 34.76
C GLU A 313 6.90 -27.05 34.01
N ILE A 314 5.94 -27.49 33.19
CA ILE A 314 6.02 -28.70 32.37
C ILE A 314 6.38 -28.30 30.93
N TYR A 315 7.26 -29.07 30.28
CA TYR A 315 7.47 -28.94 28.84
C TYR A 315 6.50 -29.82 28.05
N LEU A 316 5.38 -29.25 27.62
CA LEU A 316 4.53 -29.90 26.62
C LEU A 316 5.02 -29.54 25.20
N PRO A 317 5.35 -30.54 24.36
CA PRO A 317 5.86 -30.29 23.01
C PRO A 317 4.79 -29.71 22.06
N PHE A 318 3.53 -29.69 22.47
CA PHE A 318 2.39 -29.24 21.66
C PHE A 318 2.54 -27.80 21.16
N ALA A 319 3.13 -26.88 21.94
CA ALA A 319 3.38 -25.51 21.50
C ALA A 319 4.28 -25.45 20.24
N ASN A 320 5.29 -26.33 20.17
CA ASN A 320 6.18 -26.41 19.02
C ASN A 320 5.50 -27.07 17.81
N TRP A 321 4.62 -28.04 18.03
CA TRP A 321 3.79 -28.60 16.96
C TRP A 321 2.87 -27.55 16.34
N VAL A 322 2.26 -26.69 17.16
CA VAL A 322 1.43 -25.57 16.67
C VAL A 322 2.22 -24.64 15.76
N VAL A 323 3.45 -24.28 16.15
CA VAL A 323 4.35 -23.47 15.30
C VAL A 323 4.75 -24.21 14.01
N GLY A 324 4.96 -25.52 14.08
CA GLY A 324 5.22 -26.36 12.91
C GLY A 324 4.06 -26.37 11.92
N ILE A 325 2.84 -26.62 12.40
CA ILE A 325 1.60 -26.59 11.59
C ILE A 325 1.40 -25.21 10.97
N HIS A 326 1.60 -24.15 11.75
CA HIS A 326 1.57 -22.77 11.27
C HIS A 326 2.51 -22.58 10.07
N ARG A 327 3.77 -22.98 10.16
CA ARG A 327 4.75 -22.86 9.06
C ARG A 327 4.34 -23.63 7.81
N ILE A 328 3.82 -24.85 7.97
CA ILE A 328 3.36 -25.68 6.84
C ILE A 328 2.21 -24.99 6.11
N ILE A 329 1.22 -24.48 6.84
CA ILE A 329 0.08 -23.75 6.25
C ILE A 329 0.58 -22.55 5.45
N LEU A 330 1.52 -21.79 6.00
CA LEU A 330 2.05 -20.59 5.34
C LEU A 330 2.80 -20.90 4.06
N ILE A 331 3.60 -21.97 4.05
CA ILE A 331 4.30 -22.42 2.85
C ILE A 331 3.27 -22.83 1.79
N ILE A 332 2.28 -23.64 2.15
CA ILE A 332 1.26 -24.12 1.19
C ILE A 332 0.47 -22.94 0.61
N VAL A 333 -0.05 -22.06 1.46
CA VAL A 333 -0.88 -20.91 1.04
C VAL A 333 -0.05 -19.91 0.25
N GLY A 334 1.17 -19.59 0.72
CA GLY A 334 2.08 -18.66 0.06
C GLY A 334 2.51 -19.15 -1.33
N GLN A 335 2.92 -20.42 -1.45
CA GLN A 335 3.30 -20.99 -2.74
C GLN A 335 2.11 -21.09 -3.70
N THR A 336 0.93 -21.47 -3.21
CA THR A 336 -0.30 -21.47 -4.02
C THR A 336 -0.61 -20.07 -4.55
N ALA A 337 -0.52 -19.04 -3.70
CA ALA A 337 -0.73 -17.65 -4.11
C ALA A 337 0.29 -17.21 -5.16
N ILE A 338 1.58 -17.48 -4.96
CA ILE A 338 2.64 -17.15 -5.91
C ILE A 338 2.39 -17.83 -7.27
N ILE A 339 2.08 -19.14 -7.28
CA ILE A 339 1.78 -19.89 -8.50
C ILE A 339 0.59 -19.27 -9.25
N VAL A 340 -0.51 -19.01 -8.55
CA VAL A 340 -1.71 -18.41 -9.18
C VAL A 340 -1.39 -17.02 -9.75
N LEU A 341 -0.65 -16.19 -9.01
CA LEU A 341 -0.29 -14.84 -9.46
C LEU A 341 0.70 -14.84 -10.62
N LEU A 342 1.59 -15.84 -10.70
CA LEU A 342 2.52 -16.03 -11.82
C LEU A 342 1.82 -16.44 -13.11
N PHE A 343 0.90 -17.42 -13.04
CA PHE A 343 0.25 -17.96 -14.24
C PHE A 343 -1.00 -17.20 -14.67
N ARG A 344 -1.63 -16.43 -13.76
CA ARG A 344 -2.83 -15.64 -14.05
C ARG A 344 -2.72 -14.19 -13.51
N PRO A 345 -1.78 -13.38 -14.01
CA PRO A 345 -1.66 -11.98 -13.62
C PRO A 345 -2.77 -11.15 -14.27
N VAL A 346 -3.64 -10.52 -13.47
CA VAL A 346 -4.71 -9.62 -13.94
C VAL A 346 -4.14 -8.23 -14.25
N ASN A 347 -3.12 -7.81 -13.51
CA ASN A 347 -2.45 -6.53 -13.70
C ASN A 347 -0.94 -6.64 -13.38
N ARG A 348 -0.18 -5.60 -13.75
CA ARG A 348 1.25 -5.54 -13.46
C ARG A 348 1.58 -5.47 -11.96
N LEU A 349 0.59 -5.15 -11.11
CA LEU A 349 0.79 -5.10 -9.65
C LEU A 349 1.10 -6.49 -9.07
N ALA A 350 0.55 -7.56 -9.67
CA ALA A 350 0.79 -8.93 -9.23
C ALA A 350 2.30 -9.28 -9.19
N TYR A 351 3.09 -8.75 -10.12
CA TYR A 351 4.53 -9.00 -10.17
C TYR A 351 5.30 -8.39 -9.00
N PHE A 352 4.83 -7.32 -8.37
CA PHE A 352 5.45 -6.78 -7.15
C PHE A 352 5.31 -7.75 -5.97
N ILE A 353 4.13 -8.34 -5.80
CA ILE A 353 3.90 -9.36 -4.76
C ILE A 353 4.74 -10.61 -5.01
N VAL A 354 4.74 -11.10 -6.25
CA VAL A 354 5.51 -12.29 -6.64
C VAL A 354 7.02 -12.07 -6.46
N SER A 355 7.57 -10.99 -7.02
CA SER A 355 9.01 -10.71 -6.94
C SER A 355 9.48 -10.46 -5.51
N GLY A 356 8.73 -9.69 -4.71
CA GLY A 356 9.03 -9.47 -3.31
C GLY A 356 9.06 -10.79 -2.52
N SER A 357 8.03 -11.62 -2.68
CA SER A 357 7.94 -12.92 -2.01
C SER A 357 9.06 -13.89 -2.40
N LEU A 358 9.43 -13.93 -3.69
CA LEU A 358 10.51 -14.78 -4.18
C LEU A 358 11.87 -14.33 -3.65
N ILE A 359 12.12 -13.02 -3.58
CA ILE A 359 13.36 -12.48 -3.03
C ILE A 359 13.46 -12.73 -1.51
N PHE A 360 12.36 -12.56 -0.78
CA PHE A 360 12.30 -12.96 0.63
C PHE A 360 12.59 -14.46 0.82
N THR A 361 11.97 -15.30 -0.01
CA THR A 361 12.18 -16.76 0.03
C THR A 361 13.64 -17.10 -0.27
N PHE A 362 14.23 -16.46 -1.26
CA PHE A 362 15.64 -16.65 -1.61
C PHE A 362 16.58 -16.23 -0.47
N GLY A 363 16.36 -15.07 0.15
CA GLY A 363 17.13 -14.62 1.32
C GLY A 363 16.99 -15.57 2.52
N SER A 364 15.79 -16.13 2.72
CA SER A 364 15.52 -17.13 3.75
C SER A 364 16.21 -18.47 3.47
N LEU A 365 16.27 -18.91 2.21
CA LEU A 365 17.00 -20.10 1.79
C LEU A 365 18.52 -19.91 1.96
N LEU A 366 19.06 -18.75 1.60
CA LEU A 366 20.47 -18.44 1.84
C LEU A 366 20.81 -18.45 3.34
N TYR A 367 19.92 -17.94 4.19
CA TYR A 367 20.07 -18.09 5.64
C TYR A 367 20.11 -19.56 6.05
N LEU A 368 19.20 -20.39 5.54
CA LEU A 368 19.14 -21.82 5.84
C LEU A 368 20.43 -22.57 5.45
N PHE A 369 21.02 -22.29 4.29
CA PHE A 369 22.19 -23.02 3.80
C PHE A 369 23.54 -22.46 4.28
N LEU A 370 23.62 -21.15 4.54
CA LEU A 370 24.89 -20.48 4.86
C LEU A 370 25.03 -20.12 6.34
N ASP A 371 24.01 -20.41 7.17
CA ASP A 371 23.92 -20.11 8.60
C ASP A 371 24.28 -18.65 8.97
N LYS A 372 23.99 -17.72 8.05
CA LYS A 372 24.24 -16.28 8.21
C LYS A 372 22.93 -15.52 8.18
N SER A 373 22.48 -15.11 9.36
CA SER A 373 21.20 -14.41 9.55
C SER A 373 21.09 -13.03 8.87
N SER A 374 22.20 -12.51 8.32
CA SER A 374 22.22 -11.31 7.48
C SER A 374 21.47 -11.52 6.15
N TYR A 375 21.50 -12.71 5.57
CA TYR A 375 20.83 -12.97 4.29
C TYR A 375 19.31 -12.85 4.38
N GLN A 376 18.72 -13.29 5.49
CA GLN A 376 17.29 -13.10 5.74
C GLN A 376 16.95 -11.62 5.86
N ILE A 377 17.77 -10.84 6.58
CA ILE A 377 17.60 -9.38 6.68
C ILE A 377 17.63 -8.72 5.31
N TYR A 378 18.62 -9.06 4.47
CA TYR A 378 18.71 -8.49 3.12
C TYR A 378 17.50 -8.86 2.25
N GLY A 379 17.03 -10.11 2.33
CA GLY A 379 15.82 -10.56 1.64
C GLY A 379 14.58 -9.77 2.05
N THR A 380 14.33 -9.64 3.36
CA THR A 380 13.20 -8.87 3.89
C THR A 380 13.31 -7.38 3.55
N THR A 381 14.52 -6.80 3.58
CA THR A 381 14.74 -5.40 3.18
C THR A 381 14.35 -5.17 1.72
N ALA A 382 14.79 -6.07 0.82
CA ALA A 382 14.50 -5.97 -0.59
C ALA A 382 13.01 -6.20 -0.90
N GLU A 383 12.36 -7.13 -0.19
CA GLU A 383 10.92 -7.34 -0.26
C GLU A 383 10.14 -6.07 0.13
N MET A 384 10.50 -5.44 1.25
CA MET A 384 9.90 -4.18 1.68
C MET A 384 10.07 -3.07 0.64
N LEU A 385 11.26 -2.94 0.04
CA LEU A 385 11.50 -1.98 -1.05
C LEU A 385 10.58 -2.23 -2.25
N ILE A 386 10.47 -3.49 -2.67
CA ILE A 386 9.61 -3.87 -3.80
C ILE A 386 8.15 -3.55 -3.52
N PHE A 387 7.64 -3.85 -2.32
CA PHE A 387 6.27 -3.51 -1.94
C PHE A 387 6.03 -2.01 -1.89
N THR A 388 7.01 -1.22 -1.40
CA THR A 388 6.94 0.24 -1.41
C THR A 388 6.89 0.79 -2.84
N LEU A 389 7.73 0.27 -3.75
CA LEU A 389 7.70 0.63 -5.17
C LEU A 389 6.37 0.24 -5.83
N GLY A 390 5.81 -0.92 -5.45
CA GLY A 390 4.50 -1.37 -5.91
C GLY A 390 3.37 -0.44 -5.48
N LEU A 391 3.38 -0.01 -4.20
CA LEU A 391 2.46 1.00 -3.67
C LEU A 391 2.60 2.32 -4.44
N ALA A 392 3.82 2.83 -4.59
CA ALA A 392 4.07 4.07 -5.34
C ALA A 392 3.53 3.97 -6.79
N TYR A 393 3.77 2.85 -7.47
CA TYR A 393 3.27 2.61 -8.82
C TYR A 393 1.73 2.52 -8.87
N LYS A 394 1.08 1.83 -7.93
CA LYS A 394 -0.39 1.73 -7.85
C LYS A 394 -1.02 3.12 -7.76
N TYR A 395 -0.53 3.95 -6.85
CA TYR A 395 -1.10 5.28 -6.60
C TYR A 395 -0.76 6.31 -7.67
N LYS A 396 0.45 6.24 -8.25
CA LYS A 396 0.79 7.05 -9.43
C LYS A 396 -0.20 6.77 -10.57
N LYS A 397 -0.44 5.49 -10.88
CA LYS A 397 -1.35 5.10 -11.96
C LYS A 397 -2.80 5.51 -11.68
N SER A 398 -3.25 5.38 -10.42
CA SER A 398 -4.58 5.83 -10.03
C SER A 398 -4.75 7.35 -10.18
N GLY A 399 -3.71 8.13 -9.84
CA GLY A 399 -3.72 9.58 -10.02
C GLY A 399 -3.75 10.00 -11.50
N GLU A 400 -2.98 9.33 -12.36
CA GLU A 400 -3.00 9.57 -13.81
C GLU A 400 -4.38 9.30 -14.43
N GLN A 401 -5.07 8.23 -13.98
CA GLN A 401 -6.42 7.92 -14.43
C GLN A 401 -7.44 8.98 -14.00
N LEU A 402 -7.34 9.49 -12.77
CA LEU A 402 -8.21 10.54 -12.28
C LEU A 402 -8.06 11.83 -13.12
N ILE A 403 -6.84 12.26 -13.39
CA ILE A 403 -6.55 13.44 -14.21
C ILE A 403 -7.11 13.28 -15.63
N LEU A 404 -7.00 12.08 -16.21
CA LEU A 404 -7.55 11.80 -17.54
C LEU A 404 -9.09 11.90 -17.54
N MET A 405 -9.75 11.32 -16.54
CA MET A 405 -11.21 11.39 -16.41
C MET A 405 -11.70 12.83 -16.21
N GLU A 406 -11.00 13.64 -15.42
CA GLU A 406 -11.31 15.06 -15.24
C GLU A 406 -11.18 15.83 -16.55
N LYS A 407 -10.15 15.55 -17.35
CA LYS A 407 -9.95 16.16 -18.67
C LYS A 407 -11.08 15.79 -19.64
N GLU A 408 -11.43 14.51 -19.74
CA GLU A 408 -12.54 14.04 -20.59
C GLU A 408 -13.87 14.68 -20.17
N ALA A 409 -14.14 14.78 -18.87
CA ALA A 409 -15.33 15.45 -18.35
C ALA A 409 -15.35 16.95 -18.71
N ALA A 410 -14.21 17.64 -18.64
CA ALA A 410 -14.10 19.04 -19.04
C ALA A 410 -14.33 19.23 -20.55
N GLU A 411 -13.80 18.34 -21.39
CA GLU A 411 -14.01 18.37 -22.84
C GLU A 411 -15.48 18.12 -23.21
N LEU A 412 -16.14 17.17 -22.54
CA LEU A 412 -17.58 16.91 -22.73
C LEU A 412 -18.43 18.12 -22.34
N LYS A 413 -18.13 18.77 -21.20
CA LYS A 413 -18.81 20.02 -20.79
C LYS A 413 -18.63 21.12 -21.84
N MET A 414 -17.40 21.31 -22.32
CA MET A 414 -17.10 22.31 -23.36
C MET A 414 -17.82 22.00 -24.68
N SER A 415 -17.92 20.73 -25.08
CA SER A 415 -18.66 20.30 -26.27
C SER A 415 -20.17 20.57 -26.12
N ALA A 416 -20.74 20.28 -24.95
CA ALA A 416 -22.14 20.57 -24.66
C ALA A 416 -22.44 22.09 -24.73
N LEU A 417 -21.57 22.93 -24.16
CA LEU A 417 -21.68 24.39 -24.26
C LEU A 417 -21.63 24.88 -25.70
N LYS A 418 -20.71 24.34 -26.52
CA LYS A 418 -20.63 24.68 -27.96
C LYS A 418 -21.88 24.26 -28.73
N ALA A 419 -22.49 23.13 -28.38
CA ALA A 419 -23.70 22.63 -29.03
C ALA A 419 -24.94 23.48 -28.71
N GLN A 420 -24.98 24.15 -27.56
CA GLN A 420 -26.08 25.06 -27.21
C GLN A 420 -26.06 26.39 -27.99
N MET A 421 -24.91 26.78 -28.57
CA MET A 421 -24.83 27.95 -29.45
C MET A 421 -25.26 27.57 -30.88
N ASN A 422 -26.37 28.14 -31.39
CA ASN A 422 -26.81 27.92 -32.77
C ASN A 422 -25.82 28.58 -33.76
N PRO A 423 -24.95 27.83 -34.45
CA PRO A 423 -23.90 28.42 -35.29
C PRO A 423 -24.49 29.21 -36.45
N HIS A 424 -25.65 28.78 -36.95
CA HIS A 424 -26.37 29.47 -38.01
C HIS A 424 -26.87 30.84 -37.56
N PHE A 425 -27.35 30.96 -36.32
CA PHE A 425 -27.75 32.26 -35.77
C PHE A 425 -26.55 33.21 -35.69
N ILE A 426 -25.40 32.76 -35.18
CA ILE A 426 -24.17 33.56 -35.11
C ILE A 426 -23.74 34.04 -36.51
N PHE A 427 -23.69 33.15 -37.50
CA PHE A 427 -23.35 33.53 -38.87
C PHE A 427 -24.35 34.54 -39.46
N ASN A 428 -25.65 34.38 -39.21
CA ASN A 428 -26.67 35.31 -39.71
C ASN A 428 -26.58 36.70 -39.06
N SER A 429 -26.29 36.74 -37.76
CA SER A 429 -26.10 38.00 -37.04
C SER A 429 -24.86 38.76 -37.55
N LEU A 430 -23.75 38.06 -37.79
CA LEU A 430 -22.54 38.67 -38.37
C LEU A 430 -22.78 39.22 -39.79
N ASN A 431 -23.50 38.47 -40.64
CA ASN A 431 -23.87 38.95 -41.98
C ASN A 431 -24.77 40.19 -41.94
N SER A 432 -25.66 40.28 -40.94
CA SER A 432 -26.55 41.45 -40.77
C SER A 432 -25.76 42.69 -40.35
N ILE A 433 -24.79 42.53 -39.44
CA ILE A 433 -23.86 43.61 -39.07
C ILE A 433 -23.05 44.06 -40.30
N GLN A 434 -22.54 43.10 -41.09
CA GLN A 434 -21.81 43.40 -42.31
C GLN A 434 -22.68 44.17 -43.33
N TYR A 435 -23.97 43.80 -43.46
CA TYR A 435 -24.91 44.50 -44.34
C TYR A 435 -25.08 45.98 -43.97
N PHE A 436 -25.34 46.28 -42.69
CA PHE A 436 -25.48 47.67 -42.23
C PHE A 436 -24.19 48.48 -42.41
N VAL A 437 -23.03 47.87 -42.14
CA VAL A 437 -21.72 48.51 -42.39
C VAL A 437 -21.55 48.83 -43.87
N LEU A 438 -21.88 47.91 -44.78
CA LEU A 438 -21.80 48.13 -46.23
C LEU A 438 -22.81 49.18 -46.74
N LYS A 439 -23.92 49.37 -46.04
CA LYS A 439 -24.93 50.41 -46.33
C LYS A 439 -24.60 51.78 -45.73
N ASN A 440 -23.46 51.92 -45.03
CA ASN A 440 -23.11 53.10 -44.23
C ASN A 440 -24.17 53.45 -43.17
N ASP A 441 -24.91 52.45 -42.68
CA ASP A 441 -25.91 52.59 -41.64
C ASP A 441 -25.29 52.21 -40.28
N THR A 442 -24.40 53.09 -39.80
CA THR A 442 -23.59 52.84 -38.60
C THR A 442 -24.43 52.72 -37.33
N ASP A 443 -25.55 53.44 -37.26
CA ASP A 443 -26.42 53.45 -36.08
C ASP A 443 -27.14 52.10 -35.93
N ASN A 444 -27.71 51.56 -37.01
CA ASN A 444 -28.31 50.23 -36.97
C ASN A 444 -27.26 49.13 -36.79
N ALA A 445 -26.05 49.28 -37.34
CA ALA A 445 -24.95 48.33 -37.10
C ALA A 445 -24.58 48.25 -35.59
N LEU A 446 -24.44 49.40 -34.92
CA LEU A 446 -24.09 49.46 -33.50
C LEU A 446 -25.24 48.96 -32.61
N ASN A 447 -26.48 49.33 -32.92
CA ASN A 447 -27.67 48.85 -32.21
C ASN A 447 -27.81 47.32 -32.32
N TYR A 448 -27.62 46.77 -33.53
CA TYR A 448 -27.65 45.33 -33.77
C TYR A 448 -26.55 44.60 -33.00
N LEU A 449 -25.31 45.13 -33.04
CA LEU A 449 -24.18 44.55 -32.32
C LEU A 449 -24.40 44.56 -30.80
N GLY A 450 -24.99 45.63 -30.25
CA GLY A 450 -25.33 45.74 -28.84
C GLY A 450 -26.35 44.68 -28.40
N LYS A 451 -27.47 44.59 -29.11
CA LYS A 451 -28.53 43.59 -28.85
C LYS A 451 -28.02 42.15 -29.02
N PHE A 452 -27.21 41.89 -30.06
CA PHE A 452 -26.58 40.59 -30.28
C PHE A 452 -25.63 40.21 -29.13
N SER A 453 -24.82 41.16 -28.67
CA SER A 453 -23.89 40.94 -27.55
C SER A 453 -24.63 40.66 -26.24
N GLN A 454 -25.73 41.36 -25.97
CA GLN A 454 -26.59 41.14 -24.81
C GLN A 454 -27.23 39.74 -24.85
N MET A 455 -27.77 39.36 -26.01
CA MET A 455 -28.35 38.03 -26.22
C MET A 455 -27.32 36.92 -26.00
N LEU A 456 -26.12 37.05 -26.60
CA LEU A 456 -25.07 36.05 -26.48
C LEU A 456 -24.60 35.88 -25.03
N ARG A 457 -24.43 36.99 -24.30
CA ARG A 457 -24.04 36.95 -22.89
C ARG A 457 -25.07 36.18 -22.05
N ARG A 458 -26.36 36.44 -22.24
CA ARG A 458 -27.44 35.76 -21.49
C ARG A 458 -27.54 34.27 -21.79
N VAL A 459 -27.36 33.88 -23.05
CA VAL A 459 -27.30 32.45 -23.42
C VAL A 459 -26.14 31.77 -22.71
N LEU A 460 -24.98 32.43 -22.62
CA LEU A 460 -23.81 31.88 -21.93
C LEU A 460 -24.02 31.82 -20.40
N ASP A 461 -24.54 32.88 -19.79
CA ASP A 461 -24.76 32.98 -18.35
C ASP A 461 -25.73 31.90 -17.83
N HIS A 462 -26.74 31.56 -18.62
CA HIS A 462 -27.78 30.59 -18.24
C HIS A 462 -27.63 29.20 -18.89
N SER A 463 -26.59 28.98 -19.71
CA SER A 463 -26.33 27.71 -20.40
C SER A 463 -26.17 26.50 -19.47
N MET A 464 -25.77 26.76 -18.22
CA MET A 464 -25.46 25.75 -17.21
C MET A 464 -26.64 25.42 -16.27
N ASP A 465 -27.66 26.28 -16.20
CA ASP A 465 -28.76 26.18 -15.23
C ASP A 465 -29.86 25.19 -15.67
N GLY A 466 -29.83 24.75 -16.93
CA GLY A 466 -30.78 23.78 -17.51
C GLY A 466 -32.17 24.38 -17.79
N ASN A 467 -32.75 25.06 -16.80
CA ASN A 467 -33.99 25.81 -16.86
C ASN A 467 -33.75 27.28 -16.49
N VAL A 468 -34.57 28.17 -17.06
CA VAL A 468 -34.64 29.59 -16.74
C VAL A 468 -36.05 29.96 -16.36
N THR A 469 -36.24 31.08 -15.67
CA THR A 469 -37.58 31.64 -15.46
C THR A 469 -38.21 32.00 -16.81
N LEU A 470 -39.54 31.93 -16.90
CA LEU A 470 -40.29 32.30 -18.09
C LEU A 470 -40.01 33.77 -18.48
N ASP A 471 -39.83 34.66 -17.50
CA ASP A 471 -39.41 36.05 -17.73
C ASP A 471 -38.07 36.13 -18.49
N GLN A 472 -37.07 35.37 -18.06
CA GLN A 472 -35.76 35.31 -18.73
C GLN A 472 -35.85 34.76 -20.16
N GLU A 473 -36.66 33.71 -20.39
CA GLU A 473 -36.90 33.21 -21.76
C GLU A 473 -37.63 34.26 -22.61
N ILE A 474 -38.64 34.96 -22.07
CA ILE A 474 -39.36 36.04 -22.76
C ILE A 474 -38.42 37.19 -23.12
N GLU A 475 -37.52 37.57 -22.22
CA GLU A 475 -36.56 38.64 -22.45
C GLU A 475 -35.57 38.28 -23.56
N LEU A 476 -35.10 37.04 -23.54
CA LEU A 476 -34.23 36.48 -24.57
C LEU A 476 -34.94 36.38 -25.93
N LEU A 477 -36.19 35.94 -25.92
CA LEU A 477 -37.05 35.85 -27.11
C LEU A 477 -37.37 37.23 -27.69
N SER A 478 -37.59 38.23 -26.84
CA SER A 478 -37.80 39.62 -27.25
C SER A 478 -36.56 40.17 -27.94
N THR A 479 -35.37 39.98 -27.35
CA THR A 479 -34.10 40.41 -27.95
C THR A 479 -33.87 39.74 -29.31
N TYR A 480 -34.21 38.45 -29.42
CA TYR A 480 -34.15 37.71 -30.68
C TYR A 480 -35.10 38.29 -31.75
N LEU A 481 -36.36 38.55 -31.38
CA LEU A 481 -37.38 39.10 -32.29
C LEU A 481 -37.01 40.50 -32.78
N GLU A 482 -36.40 41.33 -31.93
CA GLU A 482 -35.89 42.65 -32.33
C GLU A 482 -34.75 42.54 -33.34
N LEU A 483 -33.80 41.63 -33.13
CA LEU A 483 -32.70 41.37 -34.07
C LEU A 483 -33.23 40.85 -35.41
N GLU A 484 -34.20 39.95 -35.39
CA GLU A 484 -34.86 39.48 -36.60
C GLU A 484 -35.61 40.64 -37.30
N LYS A 485 -36.36 41.46 -36.57
CA LYS A 485 -37.11 42.61 -37.12
C LYS A 485 -36.19 43.62 -37.81
N LEU A 486 -35.04 43.93 -37.22
CA LEU A 486 -34.02 44.82 -37.82
C LEU A 486 -33.49 44.27 -39.15
N ARG A 487 -33.45 42.95 -39.33
CA ARG A 487 -32.96 42.31 -40.56
C ARG A 487 -33.97 42.37 -41.71
N PHE A 488 -35.26 42.59 -41.44
CA PHE A 488 -36.31 42.52 -42.45
C PHE A 488 -36.73 43.92 -42.92
N GLU A 489 -36.38 44.27 -44.15
CA GLU A 489 -36.70 45.56 -44.76
C GLU A 489 -38.20 45.84 -44.86
N GLN A 490 -39.03 44.81 -45.08
CA GLN A 490 -40.50 44.93 -45.10
C GLN A 490 -41.13 44.95 -43.69
N GLY A 491 -40.32 44.69 -42.66
CA GLY A 491 -40.74 44.64 -41.27
C GLY A 491 -41.73 43.52 -40.94
N PHE A 492 -41.86 43.22 -39.65
CA PHE A 492 -43.01 42.51 -39.10
C PHE A 492 -43.32 43.10 -37.73
N SER A 493 -44.57 42.96 -37.31
CA SER A 493 -45.03 43.27 -35.96
C SER A 493 -45.06 41.99 -35.13
N TYR A 494 -44.66 42.09 -33.87
CA TYR A 494 -44.81 40.98 -32.94
C TYR A 494 -45.45 41.46 -31.63
N GLN A 495 -46.12 40.54 -30.96
CA GLN A 495 -46.70 40.76 -29.63
C GLN A 495 -46.44 39.52 -28.78
N ILE A 496 -45.92 39.73 -27.57
CA ILE A 496 -45.83 38.70 -26.55
C ILE A 496 -46.90 38.99 -25.51
N VAL A 497 -47.74 38.00 -25.21
CA VAL A 497 -48.85 38.09 -24.25
C VAL A 497 -48.62 37.07 -23.16
N VAL A 498 -48.61 37.52 -21.91
CA VAL A 498 -48.57 36.65 -20.73
C VAL A 498 -49.94 36.77 -20.08
N ASN A 499 -50.65 35.65 -19.95
CA ASN A 499 -51.97 35.61 -19.36
C ASN A 499 -51.88 35.78 -17.83
N ASP A 500 -52.92 36.32 -17.19
CA ASP A 500 -52.92 36.60 -15.75
C ASP A 500 -52.81 35.33 -14.88
N ASN A 501 -53.05 34.15 -15.49
CA ASN A 501 -52.99 32.85 -14.82
C ASN A 501 -51.59 32.22 -14.73
N ILE A 502 -50.54 32.91 -15.18
CA ILE A 502 -49.16 32.44 -15.14
C ILE A 502 -48.22 33.54 -14.61
N ASP A 503 -47.36 33.20 -13.64
CA ASP A 503 -46.37 34.15 -13.08
C ASP A 503 -45.00 33.94 -13.76
N PRO A 504 -44.56 34.86 -14.63
CA PRO A 504 -43.32 34.67 -15.39
C PRO A 504 -42.05 34.68 -14.52
N PHE A 505 -42.10 35.21 -13.30
CA PHE A 505 -40.94 35.26 -12.40
C PHE A 505 -40.72 33.96 -11.62
N ILE A 506 -41.76 33.11 -11.51
CA ILE A 506 -41.72 31.86 -10.76
C ILE A 506 -41.63 30.67 -11.70
N GLU A 507 -42.43 30.66 -12.76
CA GLU A 507 -42.51 29.52 -13.66
C GLU A 507 -41.21 29.31 -14.43
N GLN A 508 -40.77 28.06 -14.53
CA GLN A 508 -39.51 27.71 -15.19
C GLN A 508 -39.74 26.96 -16.50
N MET A 509 -38.84 27.18 -17.46
CA MET A 509 -38.82 26.44 -18.71
C MET A 509 -37.40 26.25 -19.25
N PRO A 510 -37.17 25.23 -20.11
CA PRO A 510 -35.86 25.02 -20.72
C PRO A 510 -35.43 26.22 -21.57
N LEU A 511 -34.19 26.66 -21.38
CA LEU A 511 -33.60 27.76 -22.13
C LEU A 511 -33.59 27.50 -23.65
N LEU A 512 -34.00 28.51 -24.42
CA LEU A 512 -34.06 28.51 -25.89
C LEU A 512 -35.00 27.42 -26.47
N LEU A 513 -36.07 27.07 -25.73
CA LEU A 513 -37.04 26.08 -26.21
C LEU A 513 -37.97 26.67 -27.27
N ILE A 514 -38.38 27.93 -27.10
CA ILE A 514 -39.41 28.57 -27.93
C ILE A 514 -38.80 29.13 -29.23
N GLN A 515 -37.55 29.59 -29.16
CA GLN A 515 -36.84 30.24 -30.26
C GLN A 515 -36.91 29.48 -31.60
N PRO A 516 -36.69 28.15 -31.68
CA PRO A 516 -36.69 27.43 -32.96
C PRO A 516 -38.04 27.49 -33.68
N TYR A 517 -39.14 27.53 -32.93
CA TYR A 517 -40.49 27.58 -33.52
C TYR A 517 -40.80 28.99 -34.04
N VAL A 518 -40.37 30.01 -33.30
CA VAL A 518 -40.45 31.42 -33.73
C VAL A 518 -39.59 31.68 -34.97
N GLU A 519 -38.37 31.12 -35.02
CA GLU A 519 -37.50 31.17 -36.21
C GLU A 519 -38.21 30.60 -37.45
N ASN A 520 -38.94 29.49 -37.30
CA ASN A 520 -39.70 28.89 -38.39
C ASN A 520 -40.92 29.73 -38.80
N ALA A 521 -41.67 30.28 -37.84
CA ALA A 521 -42.82 31.14 -38.12
C ALA A 521 -42.42 32.37 -38.96
N ILE A 522 -41.28 32.97 -38.65
CA ILE A 522 -40.73 34.10 -39.41
C ILE A 522 -40.24 33.65 -40.79
N LYS A 523 -39.38 32.63 -40.85
CA LYS A 523 -38.69 32.24 -42.09
C LYS A 523 -39.58 31.57 -43.12
N HIS A 524 -40.50 30.72 -42.66
CA HIS A 524 -41.34 29.91 -43.53
C HIS A 524 -42.78 30.43 -43.59
N GLY A 525 -43.26 31.14 -42.56
CA GLY A 525 -44.58 31.76 -42.55
C GLY A 525 -44.55 33.18 -43.12
N LEU A 526 -43.94 34.12 -42.40
CA LEU A 526 -44.04 35.56 -42.68
C LEU A 526 -43.21 36.02 -43.88
N LEU A 527 -42.01 35.48 -44.06
CA LEU A 527 -41.11 35.88 -45.15
C LEU A 527 -41.70 35.63 -46.55
N PRO A 528 -42.25 34.44 -46.86
CA PRO A 528 -42.86 34.17 -48.16
C PRO A 528 -44.25 34.80 -48.33
N SER A 529 -44.84 35.35 -47.26
CA SER A 529 -46.17 35.94 -47.32
C SER A 529 -46.20 37.19 -48.17
N VAL A 530 -47.21 37.25 -49.05
CA VAL A 530 -47.54 38.41 -49.87
C VAL A 530 -48.41 39.44 -49.11
N ASP A 531 -48.86 39.10 -47.90
CA ASP A 531 -49.61 40.01 -47.05
C ASP A 531 -48.72 41.22 -46.65
N PRO A 532 -49.14 42.47 -46.93
CA PRO A 532 -48.41 43.66 -46.50
C PRO A 532 -48.32 43.80 -44.98
N ILE A 533 -49.23 43.18 -44.21
CA ILE A 533 -49.24 43.20 -42.75
C ILE A 533 -48.70 41.86 -42.25
N LYS A 534 -47.48 41.85 -41.71
CA LYS A 534 -46.87 40.65 -41.13
C LYS A 534 -46.98 40.70 -39.61
N LYS A 535 -47.67 39.73 -39.00
CA LYS A 535 -47.94 39.68 -37.56
C LYS A 535 -47.58 38.33 -36.96
N LEU A 536 -46.85 38.37 -35.84
CA LEU A 536 -46.52 37.23 -35.00
C LEU A 536 -47.06 37.46 -33.59
N VAL A 537 -47.83 36.53 -33.06
CA VAL A 537 -48.33 36.59 -31.68
C VAL A 537 -47.79 35.39 -30.91
N ILE A 538 -47.23 35.63 -29.74
CA ILE A 538 -46.72 34.59 -28.84
C ILE A 538 -47.46 34.75 -27.52
N SER A 539 -48.21 33.73 -27.10
CA SER A 539 -48.96 33.79 -25.85
C SER A 539 -48.56 32.68 -24.90
N PHE A 540 -48.38 33.02 -23.62
CA PHE A 540 -48.12 32.08 -22.54
C PHE A 540 -49.32 32.05 -21.60
N GLU A 541 -49.79 30.85 -21.29
CA GLU A 541 -50.87 30.62 -20.32
C GLU A 541 -50.64 29.33 -19.56
N LEU A 542 -51.23 29.24 -18.36
CA LEU A 542 -51.22 28.00 -17.58
C LEU A 542 -52.44 27.13 -17.94
N GLU A 543 -52.21 25.91 -18.41
CA GLU A 543 -53.23 24.91 -18.73
C GLU A 543 -53.08 23.71 -17.78
N GLY A 544 -53.74 23.78 -16.61
CA GLY A 544 -53.59 22.80 -15.55
C GLY A 544 -52.20 22.86 -14.92
N ASP A 545 -51.43 21.78 -15.05
CA ASP A 545 -50.04 21.67 -14.53
C ASP A 545 -48.99 21.85 -15.64
N ARG A 546 -49.34 22.62 -16.67
CA ARG A 546 -48.51 22.82 -17.86
C ARG A 546 -48.52 24.28 -18.29
N ILE A 547 -47.35 24.75 -18.69
CA ILE A 547 -47.18 26.01 -19.40
C ILE A 547 -47.49 25.76 -20.88
N LEU A 548 -48.51 26.43 -21.39
CA LEU A 548 -48.89 26.41 -22.80
C LEU A 548 -48.36 27.67 -23.49
N CYS A 549 -47.41 27.49 -24.40
CA CYS A 549 -46.94 28.53 -25.31
C CYS A 549 -47.62 28.35 -26.68
N LYS A 550 -48.35 29.37 -27.15
CA LYS A 550 -48.90 29.41 -28.52
C LYS A 550 -48.12 30.43 -29.35
N ILE A 551 -47.71 30.03 -30.55
CA ILE A 551 -47.03 30.88 -31.53
C ILE A 551 -47.92 30.93 -32.75
N GLU A 552 -48.38 32.12 -33.10
CA GLU A 552 -49.39 32.34 -34.14
C GLU A 552 -48.87 33.35 -35.16
N ASP A 553 -48.78 32.93 -36.42
CA ASP A 553 -48.45 33.82 -37.54
C ASP A 553 -49.63 33.98 -38.50
N ASN A 554 -49.60 35.04 -39.32
CA ASN A 554 -50.50 35.24 -40.46
C ASN A 554 -49.79 35.01 -41.81
N GLY A 555 -48.79 34.13 -41.82
CA GLY A 555 -47.99 33.81 -42.99
C GLY A 555 -48.73 32.96 -44.03
N VAL A 556 -47.97 32.35 -44.94
CA VAL A 556 -48.51 31.49 -46.00
C VAL A 556 -49.15 30.19 -45.50
N GLY A 557 -48.94 29.82 -44.23
CA GLY A 557 -49.35 28.53 -43.68
C GLY A 557 -48.40 27.39 -44.05
N ILE A 558 -48.37 26.34 -43.23
CA ILE A 558 -47.36 25.28 -43.32
C ILE A 558 -47.44 24.47 -44.63
N ASP A 559 -48.64 24.21 -45.13
CA ASP A 559 -48.88 23.39 -46.34
C ASP A 559 -48.44 24.11 -47.62
N ILE A 560 -48.69 25.42 -47.73
CA ILE A 560 -48.27 26.23 -48.89
C ILE A 560 -46.76 26.46 -48.88
N SER A 561 -46.15 26.54 -47.70
CA SER A 561 -44.69 26.70 -47.58
C SER A 561 -43.90 25.51 -48.19
N ASP A 562 -44.51 24.31 -48.20
CA ASP A 562 -43.95 23.10 -48.79
C ASP A 562 -44.14 23.04 -50.32
N ASP A 563 -45.16 23.70 -50.86
CA ASP A 563 -45.53 23.70 -52.29
C ASP A 563 -44.95 24.86 -53.13
N ILE A 564 -44.34 25.90 -52.52
CA ILE A 564 -43.68 26.99 -53.28
C ILE A 564 -42.43 26.46 -54.02
N PRO A 565 -42.35 26.57 -55.38
CA PRO A 565 -41.28 25.98 -56.16
C PRO A 565 -39.98 26.80 -56.05
N SER A 566 -39.09 26.40 -55.14
CA SER A 566 -37.67 26.79 -55.18
C SER A 566 -36.89 25.82 -56.08
N SER A 567 -36.05 26.34 -56.97
CA SER A 567 -35.36 25.67 -58.09
C SER A 567 -34.43 24.48 -57.78
N ASN A 568 -34.45 23.89 -56.58
CA ASN A 568 -33.60 22.76 -56.20
C ASN A 568 -34.32 21.75 -55.29
N LEU A 569 -35.14 20.89 -55.90
CA LEU A 569 -35.98 19.87 -55.24
C LEU A 569 -35.20 18.76 -54.50
N TRP A 570 -33.92 18.53 -54.85
CA TRP A 570 -33.13 17.42 -54.27
C TRP A 570 -32.62 17.69 -52.84
N ASN A 571 -32.49 18.95 -52.43
CA ASN A 571 -31.94 19.33 -51.12
C ASN A 571 -33.00 19.53 -50.01
N ARG A 572 -34.30 19.54 -50.33
CA ARG A 572 -35.37 19.88 -49.35
C ARG A 572 -35.96 18.68 -48.61
N ARG A 573 -36.05 17.50 -49.23
CA ARG A 573 -36.49 16.25 -48.54
C ARG A 573 -35.59 15.82 -47.37
N LYS A 574 -34.36 16.35 -47.30
CA LYS A 574 -33.41 16.16 -46.19
C LYS A 574 -33.43 17.30 -45.15
N ARG A 575 -34.16 18.39 -45.39
CA ARG A 575 -34.30 19.58 -44.56
C ARG A 575 -35.64 19.60 -43.79
N LYS A 576 -36.01 18.50 -43.13
CA LYS A 576 -36.86 18.62 -41.93
C LYS A 576 -36.15 19.61 -40.99
N SER A 577 -36.86 20.64 -40.51
CA SER A 577 -36.32 21.69 -39.64
C SER A 577 -35.49 21.08 -38.51
N ARG A 578 -34.16 21.04 -38.69
CA ARG A 578 -33.21 20.46 -37.72
C ARG A 578 -33.40 21.12 -36.35
N GLY A 579 -33.72 22.42 -36.34
CA GLY A 579 -34.03 23.19 -35.13
C GLY A 579 -35.25 22.68 -34.38
N MET A 580 -36.39 22.43 -35.06
CA MET A 580 -37.59 21.89 -34.40
C MET A 580 -37.43 20.43 -34.00
N THR A 581 -36.66 19.64 -34.75
CA THR A 581 -36.33 18.27 -34.35
C THR A 581 -35.48 18.26 -33.07
N ILE A 582 -34.43 19.08 -33.01
CA ILE A 582 -33.58 19.22 -31.82
C ILE A 582 -34.38 19.76 -30.63
N ALA A 583 -35.27 20.74 -30.83
CA ALA A 583 -36.13 21.27 -29.77
C ALA A 583 -37.06 20.19 -29.21
N ARG A 584 -37.68 19.38 -30.09
CA ARG A 584 -38.54 18.27 -29.71
C ARG A 584 -37.76 17.16 -28.99
N GLU A 585 -36.58 16.80 -29.49
CA GLU A 585 -35.68 15.82 -28.86
C GLU A 585 -35.23 16.28 -27.46
N ARG A 586 -34.85 17.56 -27.31
CA ARG A 586 -34.52 18.17 -26.00
C ARG A 586 -35.70 18.09 -25.04
N LEU A 587 -36.90 18.44 -25.49
CA LEU A 587 -38.09 18.38 -24.66
C LEU A 587 -38.44 16.93 -24.26
N SER A 588 -38.26 15.96 -25.15
CA SER A 588 -38.43 14.54 -24.80
C SER A 588 -37.38 14.01 -23.83
N ALA A 589 -36.14 14.50 -23.91
CA ALA A 589 -35.04 14.06 -23.04
C ALA A 589 -35.10 14.66 -21.62
N LEU A 590 -35.70 15.85 -21.48
CA LEU A 590 -35.86 16.51 -20.17
C LEU A 590 -37.08 15.98 -19.39
N TYR A 591 -38.07 15.43 -20.09
CA TYR A 591 -39.32 14.97 -19.50
C TYR A 591 -39.63 13.53 -19.96
N ASP A 592 -38.98 12.56 -19.28
CA ASP A 592 -38.89 11.12 -19.57
C ASP A 592 -40.21 10.35 -19.84
N ASN A 593 -41.40 10.97 -19.73
CA ASN A 593 -42.71 10.31 -19.85
C ASN A 593 -43.69 10.97 -20.85
N TYR A 594 -43.28 11.98 -21.62
CA TYR A 594 -44.22 12.72 -22.48
C TYR A 594 -43.89 12.60 -23.96
N SER A 595 -44.24 11.43 -24.51
CA SER A 595 -44.21 11.13 -25.93
C SER A 595 -45.57 11.46 -26.55
N ILE A 596 -45.57 12.45 -27.47
CA ILE A 596 -46.51 12.70 -28.60
C ILE A 596 -47.29 14.04 -28.55
N ASP A 597 -47.84 14.50 -27.42
CA ASP A 597 -48.73 15.69 -27.38
C ASP A 597 -48.09 17.01 -26.92
N SER A 598 -46.76 17.05 -26.74
CA SER A 598 -46.05 18.22 -26.24
C SER A 598 -45.94 19.36 -27.26
N VAL A 599 -46.01 19.07 -28.56
CA VAL A 599 -45.97 20.09 -29.61
C VAL A 599 -46.99 19.76 -30.70
N SER A 600 -48.05 20.57 -30.85
CA SER A 600 -48.98 20.49 -31.98
C SER A 600 -48.76 21.66 -32.94
N ILE A 601 -48.98 21.41 -34.23
CA ILE A 601 -48.88 22.41 -35.30
C ILE A 601 -50.17 22.34 -36.10
N GLU A 602 -50.84 23.48 -36.24
CA GLU A 602 -52.16 23.63 -36.86
C GLU A 602 -52.07 24.68 -37.97
N ASN A 603 -52.69 24.42 -39.12
CA ASN A 603 -52.78 25.39 -40.22
C ASN A 603 -54.12 26.14 -40.12
N LYS A 604 -54.07 27.48 -40.15
CA LYS A 604 -55.28 28.32 -40.05
C LYS A 604 -56.20 28.22 -41.25
N SER A 605 -55.68 27.80 -42.41
CA SER A 605 -56.47 27.72 -43.65
C SER A 605 -57.63 26.72 -43.59
N LEU A 606 -57.66 25.82 -42.60
CA LEU A 606 -58.68 24.78 -42.45
C LEU A 606 -59.85 25.15 -41.53
N GLU A 607 -59.70 26.14 -40.63
CA GLU A 607 -60.72 26.45 -39.60
C GLU A 607 -61.43 27.79 -39.77
N LEU A 608 -60.77 28.79 -40.35
CA LEU A 608 -61.28 30.17 -40.42
C LEU A 608 -61.33 30.61 -41.88
N HIS A 609 -62.52 30.53 -42.50
CA HIS A 609 -62.81 30.98 -43.86
C HIS A 609 -62.14 32.34 -44.17
N GLY A 610 -60.98 32.31 -44.82
CA GLY A 610 -60.26 33.50 -45.30
C GLY A 610 -58.97 33.90 -44.56
N SER A 611 -58.53 33.19 -43.50
CA SER A 611 -57.26 33.50 -42.81
C SER A 611 -56.14 32.51 -43.15
N THR A 612 -54.96 33.03 -43.52
CA THR A 612 -53.73 32.26 -43.77
C THR A 612 -52.81 32.30 -42.54
N GLY A 613 -52.01 31.25 -42.32
CA GLY A 613 -50.97 31.24 -41.28
C GLY A 613 -50.88 29.93 -40.49
N THR A 614 -49.96 29.88 -39.53
CA THR A 614 -49.70 28.68 -38.71
C THR A 614 -49.88 28.99 -37.22
N ILE A 615 -50.38 28.01 -36.46
CA ILE A 615 -50.40 28.02 -35.00
C ILE A 615 -49.56 26.84 -34.50
N VAL A 616 -48.56 27.12 -33.66
CA VAL A 616 -47.77 26.11 -32.95
C VAL A 616 -48.09 26.18 -31.47
N LYS A 617 -48.50 25.06 -30.87
CA LYS A 617 -48.76 24.94 -29.43
C LYS A 617 -47.71 24.06 -28.79
N ILE A 618 -47.00 24.57 -27.80
CA ILE A 618 -45.95 23.88 -27.06
C ILE A 618 -46.39 23.78 -25.60
N ARG A 619 -46.46 22.57 -25.07
CA ARG A 619 -46.83 22.28 -23.68
C ARG A 619 -45.61 21.82 -22.90
N VAL A 620 -45.24 22.58 -21.89
CA VAL A 620 -44.11 22.30 -21.00
C VAL A 620 -44.65 21.98 -19.60
N PRO A 621 -44.23 20.88 -18.95
CA PRO A 621 -44.61 20.60 -17.58
C PRO A 621 -44.15 21.69 -16.62
N ARG A 622 -44.99 22.02 -15.65
CA ARG A 622 -44.59 22.84 -14.51
C ARG A 622 -43.62 22.05 -13.63
N ILE A 623 -42.59 22.72 -13.09
CA ILE A 623 -41.51 22.10 -12.27
C ILE A 623 -41.64 22.53 -10.82
#